data_AF-A0A090QPS1-F1
#
_entry.id   AF-A0A090QPS1-F1
#
_cell.length_a   1.000
_cell.length_b   1.000
_cell.length_c   1.000
_cell.angle_alpha   90.00
_cell.angle_beta   90.00
_cell.angle_gamma   90.00
#
_symmetry.space_group_name_H-M   'P 1'
#
loop_
_entity.id
_entity.type
_entity.pdbx_description
1 polymer ?
#
loop_
_entity_poly.entity_id
_entity_poly.type
_entity_poly.pdbx_seq_one_letter_code
_entity_poly.pdbx_strand_id
1 'polypeptide(L)'
;METVKEFQISRATGALLGLAAGDALGTTLEFKPKDSYTALTDMVGGGPFNLEPGQWTDDTSMMLCLADSLIEKGGMDLNDQMQRYVRWYRHGENSCNGTCFDIGMTVQTALFSYESTGNPQSGSTSHFSAGNGSLMRVAPIALFFAHDNEQQAMQAAKLSSLTTHGEERCVQACEIMTLLIHRLLNSEHIADREVFLKTTLSDYLQLSKDCHPEVRAIAECQFFSKSRESIHGTGYVVASLEAALWCFVNSDSFEDGALLAANLGDDADTTAAIFGQLAGAYYGASAIPSKWQLKLAWESQISDTAMWLLQRPTNQQVKDFVSELSVHIERQDPADIALYSMAYEHDLMVTHIDYNAPFYVNDIDAFTDFEAWLHQASFRDCICWMIRLVRTERFWDGVIESNIRNGSVTRWLNNMHRLLSLHGE
;
A
#
# COMPACT_ATOMS: atom_id res chain seq x y z
N MET A 1 9.63 -11.21 -20.77
CA MET A 1 8.23 -10.79 -20.62
C MET A 1 7.68 -11.55 -19.43
N GLU A 2 7.67 -10.95 -18.24
CA GLU A 2 6.78 -11.43 -17.19
C GLU A 2 5.69 -10.38 -17.06
N THR A 3 4.67 -10.51 -17.91
CA THR A 3 3.37 -9.90 -17.64
C THR A 3 2.99 -10.24 -16.21
N VAL A 4 2.53 -9.25 -15.43
CA VAL A 4 2.05 -9.49 -14.06
C VAL A 4 1.08 -10.68 -14.09
N LYS A 5 1.41 -11.72 -13.34
CA LYS A 5 0.65 -12.98 -13.40
C LYS A 5 -0.67 -12.80 -12.65
N GLU A 6 -1.73 -13.46 -13.10
CA GLU A 6 -3.07 -13.36 -12.49
C GLU A 6 -3.06 -13.62 -10.98
N PHE A 7 -2.20 -14.53 -10.51
CA PHE A 7 -2.06 -14.79 -9.09
C PHE A 7 -1.49 -13.59 -8.32
N GLN A 8 -0.57 -12.82 -8.91
CA GLN A 8 -0.01 -11.63 -8.25
C GLN A 8 -1.09 -10.57 -8.05
N ILE A 9 -1.94 -10.38 -9.06
CA ILE A 9 -3.10 -9.47 -8.98
C ILE A 9 -4.03 -9.93 -7.86
N SER A 10 -4.43 -11.20 -7.85
CA SER A 10 -5.30 -11.75 -6.81
C SER A 10 -4.73 -11.57 -5.41
N ARG A 11 -3.42 -11.76 -5.22
CA ARG A 11 -2.74 -11.61 -3.93
C ARG A 11 -2.56 -10.16 -3.51
N ALA A 12 -2.22 -9.26 -4.43
CA ALA A 12 -2.11 -7.83 -4.15
C ALA A 12 -3.47 -7.24 -3.75
N THR A 13 -4.51 -7.51 -4.54
CA THR A 13 -5.88 -7.10 -4.22
C THR A 13 -6.33 -7.73 -2.90
N GLY A 14 -6.02 -9.01 -2.69
CA GLY A 14 -6.30 -9.70 -1.44
C GLY A 14 -5.63 -9.05 -0.24
N ALA A 15 -4.38 -8.58 -0.34
CA ALA A 15 -3.68 -7.93 0.76
C ALA A 15 -4.37 -6.63 1.22
N LEU A 16 -4.77 -5.76 0.29
CA LEU A 16 -5.41 -4.49 0.66
C LEU A 16 -6.88 -4.69 1.08
N LEU A 17 -7.65 -5.50 0.34
CA LEU A 17 -9.02 -5.82 0.74
C LEU A 17 -9.05 -6.60 2.06
N GLY A 18 -8.06 -7.47 2.28
CA GLY A 18 -7.93 -8.26 3.49
C GLY A 18 -7.66 -7.38 4.70
N LEU A 19 -6.77 -6.39 4.57
CA LEU A 19 -6.55 -5.36 5.59
C LEU A 19 -7.87 -4.67 5.94
N ALA A 20 -8.55 -4.11 4.94
CA ALA A 20 -9.78 -3.35 5.16
C ALA A 20 -10.94 -4.20 5.68
N ALA A 21 -11.05 -5.45 5.25
CA ALA A 21 -12.04 -6.38 5.77
C ALA A 21 -11.73 -6.81 7.21
N GLY A 22 -10.45 -6.97 7.55
CA GLY A 22 -9.99 -7.26 8.91
C GLY A 22 -10.31 -6.11 9.85
N ASP A 23 -9.93 -4.89 9.47
CA ASP A 23 -10.25 -3.63 10.16
C ASP A 23 -11.76 -3.48 10.42
N ALA A 24 -12.57 -3.49 9.36
CA ALA A 24 -14.04 -3.35 9.44
C ALA A 24 -14.73 -4.48 10.24
N LEU A 25 -14.12 -5.67 10.31
CA LEU A 25 -14.61 -6.77 11.14
C LEU A 25 -14.23 -6.53 12.62
N GLY A 26 -12.96 -6.24 12.89
CA GLY A 26 -12.37 -6.17 14.22
C GLY A 26 -12.87 -4.99 15.05
N THR A 27 -13.13 -3.83 14.45
CA THR A 27 -13.62 -2.62 15.15
C THR A 27 -14.90 -2.87 15.96
N THR A 28 -15.69 -3.90 15.59
CA THR A 28 -16.88 -4.35 16.35
C THR A 28 -16.56 -4.69 17.82
N LEU A 29 -15.38 -5.25 18.07
CA LEU A 29 -14.92 -5.77 19.37
C LEU A 29 -13.78 -4.94 19.98
N GLU A 30 -13.43 -3.84 19.35
CA GLU A 30 -12.40 -2.91 19.82
C GLU A 30 -12.67 -2.46 21.26
N PHE A 31 -11.59 -2.41 22.05
CA PHE A 31 -11.55 -2.12 23.49
C PHE A 31 -12.33 -3.10 24.37
N LYS A 32 -12.89 -4.19 23.83
CA LYS A 32 -13.53 -5.21 24.65
C LYS A 32 -12.50 -6.23 25.15
N PRO A 33 -12.43 -6.48 26.47
CA PRO A 33 -11.56 -7.53 26.99
C PRO A 33 -11.86 -8.86 26.30
N LYS A 34 -10.81 -9.57 25.91
CA LYS A 34 -10.90 -10.90 25.31
C LYS A 34 -11.92 -11.81 26.01
N ASP A 35 -12.78 -12.45 25.23
CA ASP A 35 -13.81 -13.40 25.68
C ASP A 35 -14.91 -12.81 26.61
N SER A 36 -15.01 -11.49 26.75
CA SER A 36 -16.06 -10.83 27.54
C SER A 36 -17.39 -10.64 26.80
N TYR A 37 -17.48 -11.12 25.56
CA TYR A 37 -18.56 -10.87 24.61
C TYR A 37 -19.04 -12.16 23.94
N THR A 38 -20.21 -12.10 23.28
CA THR A 38 -20.61 -13.15 22.34
C THR A 38 -19.68 -13.10 21.13
N ALA A 39 -19.12 -14.26 20.76
CA ALA A 39 -18.18 -14.35 19.65
C ALA A 39 -18.76 -13.75 18.37
N LEU A 40 -17.97 -12.89 17.74
CA LEU A 40 -18.27 -12.30 16.45
C LEU A 40 -18.23 -13.39 15.38
N THR A 41 -19.24 -13.44 14.52
CA THR A 41 -19.36 -14.44 13.45
C THR A 41 -19.52 -13.83 12.06
N ASP A 42 -19.69 -12.51 11.97
CA ASP A 42 -19.87 -11.80 10.71
C ASP A 42 -19.50 -10.32 10.84
N MET A 43 -19.35 -9.64 9.70
CA MET A 43 -19.15 -8.19 9.63
C MET A 43 -20.49 -7.47 9.88
N VAL A 44 -20.63 -6.92 11.09
CA VAL A 44 -21.88 -6.33 11.61
C VAL A 44 -21.78 -4.86 12.00
N GLY A 45 -20.59 -4.25 11.93
CA GLY A 45 -20.37 -2.86 12.36
C GLY A 45 -20.55 -2.69 13.87
N GLY A 46 -20.97 -1.50 14.31
CA GLY A 46 -21.08 -1.14 15.71
C GLY A 46 -19.75 -0.65 16.26
N GLY A 47 -19.21 -1.33 17.28
CA GLY A 47 -17.97 -0.91 17.93
C GLY A 47 -18.09 0.41 18.71
N PRO A 48 -16.97 0.96 19.19
CA PRO A 48 -16.95 2.23 19.92
C PRO A 48 -17.39 3.44 19.08
N PHE A 49 -17.29 3.35 17.75
CA PHE A 49 -17.62 4.42 16.81
C PHE A 49 -19.01 4.30 16.17
N ASN A 50 -19.77 3.26 16.51
CA ASN A 50 -21.11 2.98 15.95
C ASN A 50 -21.12 2.99 14.41
N LEU A 51 -20.19 2.23 13.83
CA LEU A 51 -19.98 2.12 12.39
C LEU A 51 -21.07 1.26 11.72
N GLU A 52 -21.36 1.55 10.46
CA GLU A 52 -22.18 0.66 9.62
C GLU A 52 -21.36 -0.59 9.22
N PRO A 53 -22.02 -1.74 8.95
CA PRO A 53 -21.32 -2.93 8.48
C PRO A 53 -20.44 -2.64 7.26
N GLY A 54 -19.14 -2.92 7.37
CA GLY A 54 -18.16 -2.73 6.29
C GLY A 54 -17.44 -1.39 6.29
N GLN A 55 -17.77 -0.47 7.20
CA GLN A 55 -16.94 0.69 7.49
C GLN A 55 -15.72 0.29 8.31
N TRP A 56 -14.58 0.90 7.98
CA TRP A 56 -13.25 0.64 8.51
C TRP A 56 -12.69 1.90 9.21
N THR A 57 -11.55 1.79 9.89
CA THR A 57 -11.03 2.80 10.83
C THR A 57 -9.77 3.53 10.30
N ASP A 58 -8.88 3.97 11.20
CA ASP A 58 -7.65 4.64 10.84
C ASP A 58 -6.64 3.70 10.16
N ASP A 59 -6.65 2.40 10.44
CA ASP A 59 -5.88 1.36 9.75
C ASP A 59 -5.97 1.50 8.22
N THR A 60 -7.18 1.41 7.71
CA THR A 60 -7.45 1.50 6.26
C THR A 60 -7.27 2.92 5.74
N SER A 61 -7.63 3.94 6.54
CA SER A 61 -7.43 5.35 6.17
C SER A 61 -5.94 5.65 5.91
N MET A 62 -5.07 5.21 6.81
CA MET A 62 -3.62 5.42 6.73
C MET A 62 -2.97 4.51 5.67
N MET A 63 -3.52 3.30 5.43
CA MET A 63 -3.13 2.45 4.30
C MET A 63 -3.40 3.15 2.97
N LEU A 64 -4.60 3.72 2.77
CA LEU A 64 -4.95 4.45 1.55
C LEU A 64 -4.09 5.70 1.35
N CYS A 65 -3.86 6.47 2.42
CA CYS A 65 -2.94 7.62 2.38
C CYS A 65 -1.51 7.22 1.96
N LEU A 66 -1.01 6.08 2.45
CA LEU A 66 0.31 5.57 2.05
C LEU A 66 0.31 5.15 0.59
N ALA A 67 -0.70 4.40 0.16
CA ALA A 67 -0.84 3.95 -1.22
C ALA A 67 -0.91 5.12 -2.20
N ASP A 68 -1.72 6.14 -1.91
CA ASP A 68 -1.82 7.33 -2.75
C ASP A 68 -0.48 8.07 -2.82
N SER A 69 0.28 8.13 -1.73
CA SER A 69 1.60 8.78 -1.76
C SER A 69 2.55 8.06 -2.71
N LEU A 70 2.62 6.73 -2.59
CA LEU A 70 3.45 5.89 -3.46
C LEU A 70 3.05 6.04 -4.94
N ILE A 71 1.75 5.98 -5.25
CA ILE A 71 1.22 6.08 -6.61
C ILE A 71 1.46 7.48 -7.19
N GLU A 72 1.04 8.52 -6.48
CA GLU A 72 1.07 9.89 -6.98
C GLU A 72 2.50 10.43 -7.06
N LYS A 73 3.43 9.96 -6.22
CA LYS A 73 4.84 10.35 -6.31
C LYS A 73 5.65 9.43 -7.20
N GLY A 74 5.24 8.19 -7.40
CA GLY A 74 6.05 7.18 -8.09
C GLY A 74 7.23 6.69 -7.23
N GLY A 75 7.12 6.77 -5.91
CA GLY A 75 8.15 6.28 -4.98
C GLY A 75 7.94 6.78 -3.55
N MET A 76 8.93 6.58 -2.68
CA MET A 76 8.87 7.05 -1.30
C MET A 76 9.04 8.58 -1.23
N ASP A 77 8.01 9.28 -0.78
CA ASP A 77 8.07 10.70 -0.40
C ASP A 77 7.49 10.85 1.01
N LEU A 78 8.38 10.92 2.01
CA LEU A 78 7.96 10.97 3.41
C LEU A 78 7.20 12.25 3.76
N ASN A 79 7.46 13.35 3.03
CA ASN A 79 6.71 14.59 3.23
C ASN A 79 5.28 14.44 2.72
N ASP A 80 5.10 13.91 1.51
CA ASP A 80 3.76 13.69 0.96
C ASP A 80 2.96 12.66 1.78
N GLN A 81 3.62 11.60 2.26
CA GLN A 81 3.03 10.65 3.18
C GLN A 81 2.49 11.34 4.44
N MET A 82 3.30 12.18 5.10
CA MET A 82 2.88 12.92 6.29
C MET A 82 1.81 13.97 5.99
N GLN A 83 1.88 14.65 4.84
CA GLN A 83 0.86 15.61 4.42
C GLN A 83 -0.49 14.93 4.19
N ARG A 84 -0.52 13.73 3.62
CA ARG A 84 -1.74 12.94 3.47
C ARG A 84 -2.34 12.55 4.81
N TYR A 85 -1.49 12.10 5.75
CA TYR A 85 -1.96 11.83 7.12
C TYR A 85 -2.49 13.08 7.82
N VAL A 86 -1.88 14.25 7.60
CA VAL A 86 -2.42 15.53 8.10
C VAL A 86 -3.76 15.86 7.43
N ARG A 87 -3.92 15.68 6.11
CA ARG A 87 -5.20 15.94 5.44
C ARG A 87 -6.30 14.98 5.89
N TRP A 88 -5.99 13.71 6.10
CA TRP A 88 -6.89 12.77 6.76
C TRP A 88 -7.26 13.27 8.16
N TYR A 89 -6.28 13.53 9.02
CA TYR A 89 -6.50 13.97 10.40
C TYR A 89 -7.32 15.26 10.50
N ARG A 90 -7.06 16.25 9.64
CA ARG A 90 -7.69 17.58 9.70
C ARG A 90 -9.02 17.66 8.93
N HIS A 91 -9.19 16.87 7.88
CA HIS A 91 -10.26 17.05 6.91
C HIS A 91 -11.02 15.76 6.53
N GLY A 92 -10.63 14.60 7.08
CA GLY A 92 -11.28 13.32 6.79
C GLY A 92 -10.99 12.79 5.38
N GLU A 93 -9.94 13.27 4.71
CA GLU A 93 -9.47 12.67 3.44
C GLU A 93 -9.18 11.18 3.66
N ASN A 94 -9.59 10.32 2.72
CA ASN A 94 -9.47 8.87 2.84
C ASN A 94 -10.15 8.25 4.08
N SER A 95 -11.22 8.86 4.59
CA SER A 95 -12.10 8.23 5.58
C SER A 95 -13.40 7.73 4.94
N CYS A 96 -13.81 6.50 5.28
CA CYS A 96 -15.05 5.90 4.78
C CYS A 96 -16.34 6.63 5.22
N ASN A 97 -16.26 7.51 6.23
CA ASN A 97 -17.37 8.32 6.70
C ASN A 97 -17.13 9.84 6.59
N GLY A 98 -16.02 10.25 5.97
CA GLY A 98 -15.69 11.65 5.71
C GLY A 98 -15.13 12.42 6.91
N THR A 99 -14.80 11.75 8.02
CA THR A 99 -14.16 12.36 9.20
C THR A 99 -13.00 11.51 9.71
N CYS A 100 -11.99 12.13 10.32
CA CYS A 100 -10.98 11.38 11.06
C CYS A 100 -11.53 10.99 12.44
N PHE A 101 -11.49 9.70 12.74
CA PHE A 101 -11.76 9.10 14.04
C PHE A 101 -10.70 8.03 14.27
N ASP A 102 -10.65 7.53 15.51
CA ASP A 102 -9.75 6.45 15.94
C ASP A 102 -8.24 6.71 15.82
N ILE A 103 -7.82 7.94 15.56
CA ILE A 103 -6.38 8.24 15.45
C ILE A 103 -5.62 7.93 16.75
N GLY A 104 -4.66 7.02 16.66
CA GLY A 104 -3.76 6.70 17.76
C GLY A 104 -2.91 7.88 18.25
N MET A 105 -2.66 7.95 19.57
CA MET A 105 -1.89 9.05 20.19
C MET A 105 -0.47 9.21 19.64
N THR A 106 0.21 8.11 19.30
CA THR A 106 1.55 8.14 18.71
C THR A 106 1.54 8.80 17.33
N VAL A 107 0.54 8.46 16.51
CA VAL A 107 0.34 9.08 15.19
C VAL A 107 0.04 10.56 15.36
N GLN A 108 -0.93 10.90 16.21
CA GLN A 108 -1.31 12.29 16.46
C GLN A 108 -0.10 13.15 16.90
N THR A 109 0.74 12.62 17.81
CA THR A 109 1.96 13.30 18.27
C THR A 109 2.96 13.51 17.13
N ALA A 110 3.16 12.50 16.28
CA ALA A 110 4.05 12.61 15.12
C ALA A 110 3.53 13.64 14.10
N LEU A 111 2.22 13.70 13.84
CA LEU A 111 1.62 14.70 12.95
C LEU A 111 1.81 16.12 13.50
N PHE A 112 1.59 16.35 14.80
CA PHE A 112 1.86 17.65 15.43
C PHE A 112 3.34 18.04 15.35
N SER A 113 4.26 17.08 15.57
CA SER A 113 5.70 17.30 15.39
C SER A 113 6.03 17.68 13.95
N TYR A 114 5.43 17.01 12.97
CA TYR A 114 5.63 17.31 11.56
C TYR A 114 5.10 18.70 11.19
N GLU A 115 3.87 19.06 11.58
CA GLU A 115 3.29 20.38 11.30
C GLU A 115 4.12 21.52 11.92
N SER A 116 4.79 21.27 13.06
CA SER A 116 5.61 22.28 13.73
C SER A 116 7.06 22.36 13.24
N THR A 117 7.64 21.26 12.79
CA THR A 117 9.08 21.19 12.44
C THR A 117 9.34 21.04 10.94
N GLY A 118 8.38 20.54 10.17
CA GLY A 118 8.56 20.12 8.79
C GLY A 118 9.40 18.84 8.62
N ASN A 119 9.82 18.17 9.70
CA ASN A 119 10.59 16.93 9.62
C ASN A 119 9.65 15.73 9.40
N PRO A 120 9.64 15.08 8.23
CA PRO A 120 8.72 13.99 7.94
C PRO A 120 9.03 12.72 8.76
N GLN A 121 10.24 12.54 9.27
CA GLN A 121 10.60 11.46 10.20
C GLN A 121 10.33 11.89 11.63
N SER A 122 9.04 12.07 11.95
CA SER A 122 8.57 12.57 13.25
C SER A 122 8.17 11.47 14.23
N GLY A 123 8.44 10.20 13.91
CA GLY A 123 8.10 9.09 14.78
C GLY A 123 8.94 9.04 16.06
N SER A 124 8.27 8.81 17.19
CA SER A 124 8.96 8.66 18.49
C SER A 124 9.83 7.40 18.50
N THR A 125 11.07 7.55 19.01
CA THR A 125 12.03 6.45 19.25
C THR A 125 12.00 5.97 20.71
N SER A 126 11.10 6.50 21.54
CA SER A 126 10.93 6.08 22.92
C SER A 126 10.55 4.61 23.02
N HIS A 127 11.14 3.88 23.97
CA HIS A 127 10.77 2.50 24.27
C HIS A 127 9.27 2.34 24.64
N PHE A 128 8.60 3.41 25.07
CA PHE A 128 7.17 3.41 25.41
C PHE A 128 6.24 3.72 24.23
N SER A 129 6.77 3.96 23.02
CA SER A 129 5.99 4.27 21.83
C SER A 129 6.00 3.13 20.80
N ALA A 130 6.12 1.88 21.25
CA ALA A 130 6.12 0.69 20.41
C ALA A 130 4.70 0.28 19.95
N GLY A 131 3.95 1.24 19.39
CA GLY A 131 2.60 1.05 18.89
C GLY A 131 2.55 0.33 17.54
N ASN A 132 1.44 -0.32 17.22
CA ASN A 132 1.20 -1.04 15.95
C ASN A 132 0.80 -0.15 14.76
N GLY A 133 0.65 1.17 14.97
CA GLY A 133 0.08 2.08 13.96
C GLY A 133 0.87 2.24 12.65
N SER A 134 2.15 1.86 12.60
CA SER A 134 2.89 1.77 11.33
C SER A 134 2.75 0.40 10.64
N LEU A 135 2.51 -0.67 11.41
CA LEU A 135 2.36 -2.03 10.92
C LEU A 135 0.99 -2.26 10.28
N MET A 136 -0.06 -1.66 10.84
CA MET A 136 -1.44 -1.80 10.37
C MET A 136 -1.65 -1.38 8.90
N ARG A 137 -0.75 -0.55 8.36
CA ARG A 137 -0.90 0.12 7.06
C ARG A 137 0.18 -0.26 6.03
N VAL A 138 1.03 -1.25 6.30
CA VAL A 138 2.31 -1.42 5.57
C VAL A 138 2.18 -2.11 4.21
N ALA A 139 1.12 -2.89 3.97
CA ALA A 139 0.92 -3.65 2.73
C ALA A 139 1.18 -2.88 1.40
N PRO A 140 0.78 -1.60 1.22
CA PRO A 140 1.07 -0.85 0.01
C PRO A 140 2.55 -0.81 -0.38
N ILE A 141 3.46 -0.83 0.59
CA ILE A 141 4.91 -0.87 0.34
C ILE A 141 5.30 -2.16 -0.37
N ALA A 142 4.84 -3.32 0.13
CA ALA A 142 5.15 -4.61 -0.47
C ALA A 142 4.63 -4.74 -1.90
N LEU A 143 3.44 -4.17 -2.18
CA LEU A 143 2.85 -4.16 -3.52
C LEU A 143 3.62 -3.24 -4.47
N PHE A 144 3.96 -2.03 -4.03
CA PHE A 144 4.65 -1.05 -4.86
C PHE A 144 6.06 -1.51 -5.25
N PHE A 145 6.77 -2.14 -4.32
CA PHE A 145 8.12 -2.67 -4.50
C PHE A 145 8.11 -4.16 -4.91
N ALA A 146 6.99 -4.69 -5.41
CA ALA A 146 6.89 -6.11 -5.77
C ALA A 146 7.88 -6.55 -6.85
N HIS A 147 8.23 -5.64 -7.77
CA HIS A 147 9.19 -5.87 -8.87
C HIS A 147 10.63 -5.46 -8.51
N ASP A 148 10.83 -4.89 -7.32
CA ASP A 148 12.14 -4.57 -6.76
C ASP A 148 12.65 -5.71 -5.86
N ASN A 149 13.90 -5.64 -5.43
CA ASN A 149 14.42 -6.64 -4.50
C ASN A 149 13.85 -6.50 -3.08
N GLU A 150 13.87 -7.60 -2.33
CA GLU A 150 13.29 -7.66 -0.98
C GLU A 150 13.94 -6.66 0.00
N GLN A 151 15.23 -6.33 -0.17
CA GLN A 151 15.93 -5.36 0.66
C GLN A 151 15.44 -3.93 0.41
N GLN A 152 15.14 -3.56 -0.84
CA GLN A 152 14.55 -2.27 -1.18
C GLN A 152 13.14 -2.14 -0.57
N ALA A 153 12.32 -3.19 -0.67
CA ALA A 153 10.99 -3.21 -0.06
C ALA A 153 11.05 -3.04 1.47
N MET A 154 11.93 -3.79 2.16
CA MET A 154 12.13 -3.64 3.61
C MET A 154 12.64 -2.25 3.99
N GLN A 155 13.58 -1.69 3.22
CA GLN A 155 14.07 -0.33 3.47
C GLN A 155 12.97 0.72 3.30
N ALA A 156 12.08 0.57 2.32
CA ALA A 156 10.91 1.44 2.16
C ALA A 156 9.94 1.31 3.35
N ALA A 157 9.73 0.10 3.85
CA ALA A 157 8.88 -0.15 5.02
C ALA A 157 9.44 0.54 6.28
N LYS A 158 10.76 0.45 6.48
CA LYS A 158 11.46 1.19 7.53
C LYS A 158 11.24 2.70 7.42
N LEU A 159 11.48 3.28 6.24
CA LEU A 159 11.29 4.72 6.02
C LEU A 159 9.85 5.14 6.28
N SER A 160 8.86 4.35 5.85
CA SER A 160 7.45 4.58 6.11
C SER A 160 7.12 4.54 7.61
N SER A 161 7.67 3.58 8.37
CA SER A 161 7.46 3.49 9.82
C SER A 161 7.99 4.74 10.54
N LEU A 162 9.21 5.17 10.22
CA LEU A 162 9.90 6.32 10.85
C LEU A 162 9.10 7.62 10.79
N THR A 163 8.11 7.73 9.88
CA THR A 163 7.23 8.90 9.81
C THR A 163 6.42 9.13 11.08
N THR A 164 5.97 8.05 11.72
CA THR A 164 5.08 8.11 12.90
C THR A 164 5.53 7.22 14.07
N HIS A 165 6.26 6.15 13.79
CA HIS A 165 6.75 5.17 14.76
C HIS A 165 8.23 4.91 14.50
N GLY A 166 9.08 5.59 15.26
CA GLY A 166 10.53 5.51 15.14
C GLY A 166 11.18 4.42 16.00
N GLU A 167 10.39 3.76 16.85
CA GLU A 167 10.83 2.70 17.74
C GLU A 167 11.23 1.44 16.95
N GLU A 168 12.31 0.78 17.36
CA GLU A 168 12.94 -0.29 16.56
C GLU A 168 12.04 -1.50 16.33
N ARG A 169 11.19 -1.87 17.30
CA ARG A 169 10.24 -2.98 17.15
C ARG A 169 9.17 -2.64 16.12
N CYS A 170 8.71 -1.39 16.05
CA CYS A 170 7.77 -0.94 15.02
C CYS A 170 8.38 -1.05 13.63
N VAL A 171 9.62 -0.57 13.48
CA VAL A 171 10.37 -0.62 12.22
C VAL A 171 10.56 -2.07 11.77
N GLN A 172 11.08 -2.93 12.65
CA GLN A 172 11.39 -4.32 12.32
C GLN A 172 10.12 -5.15 12.05
N ALA A 173 9.02 -4.87 12.75
CA ALA A 173 7.74 -5.49 12.45
C ALA A 173 7.24 -5.13 11.04
N CYS A 174 7.38 -3.87 10.62
CA CYS A 174 7.04 -3.43 9.26
C CYS A 174 7.92 -4.10 8.20
N GLU A 175 9.22 -4.26 8.46
CA GLU A 175 10.14 -4.99 7.59
C GLU A 175 9.73 -6.46 7.42
N ILE A 176 9.44 -7.16 8.52
CA ILE A 176 8.98 -8.56 8.51
C ILE A 176 7.70 -8.70 7.68
N MET A 177 6.70 -7.85 7.96
CA MET A 177 5.41 -7.94 7.28
C MET A 177 5.54 -7.65 5.77
N THR A 178 6.38 -6.67 5.41
CA THR A 178 6.68 -6.34 4.02
C THR A 178 7.38 -7.50 3.31
N LEU A 179 8.36 -8.13 3.95
CA LEU A 179 9.08 -9.28 3.41
C LEU A 179 8.12 -10.47 3.16
N LEU A 180 7.23 -10.75 4.11
CA LEU A 180 6.23 -11.80 3.99
C LEU A 180 5.31 -11.56 2.78
N ILE A 181 4.71 -10.37 2.67
CA ILE A 181 3.82 -10.04 1.54
C ILE A 181 4.59 -10.03 0.21
N HIS A 182 5.79 -9.44 0.17
CA HIS A 182 6.61 -9.37 -1.05
C HIS A 182 6.93 -10.77 -1.59
N ARG A 183 7.32 -11.70 -0.72
CA ARG A 183 7.59 -13.09 -1.11
C ARG A 183 6.32 -13.82 -1.54
N LEU A 184 5.17 -13.56 -0.91
CA LEU A 184 3.90 -14.10 -1.38
C LEU A 184 3.54 -13.56 -2.77
N LEU A 185 3.75 -12.28 -3.06
CA LEU A 185 3.50 -11.72 -4.38
C LEU A 185 4.41 -12.33 -5.46
N ASN A 186 5.59 -12.81 -5.09
CA ASN A 186 6.60 -13.32 -6.04
C ASN A 186 6.76 -14.85 -6.07
N SER A 187 5.92 -15.61 -5.35
CA SER A 187 6.00 -17.08 -5.30
C SER A 187 4.89 -17.76 -6.10
N GLU A 188 5.16 -18.33 -7.28
CA GLU A 188 4.11 -19.06 -8.02
C GLU A 188 3.49 -20.21 -7.21
N HIS A 189 4.33 -20.91 -6.46
CA HIS A 189 3.94 -21.97 -5.55
C HIS A 189 4.30 -21.58 -4.13
N ILE A 190 3.29 -21.42 -3.28
CA ILE A 190 3.51 -21.20 -1.85
C ILE A 190 3.57 -22.57 -1.17
N ALA A 191 4.59 -22.78 -0.35
CA ALA A 191 4.65 -23.94 0.52
C ALA A 191 3.48 -23.95 1.52
N ASP A 192 3.39 -25.02 2.32
CA ASP A 192 2.58 -24.96 3.53
C ASP A 192 2.90 -23.70 4.36
N ARG A 193 1.88 -23.08 4.94
CA ARG A 193 2.00 -21.79 5.63
C ARG A 193 3.07 -21.79 6.72
N GLU A 194 3.24 -22.89 7.45
CA GLU A 194 4.25 -23.00 8.49
C GLU A 194 5.66 -23.00 7.89
N VAL A 195 5.84 -23.76 6.80
CA VAL A 195 7.11 -23.83 6.07
C VAL A 195 7.46 -22.45 5.51
N PHE A 196 6.47 -21.80 4.88
CA PHE A 196 6.62 -20.45 4.35
C PHE A 196 7.08 -19.44 5.42
N LEU A 197 6.42 -19.42 6.58
CA LEU A 197 6.80 -18.55 7.69
C LEU A 197 8.19 -18.88 8.23
N LYS A 198 8.46 -20.15 8.55
CA LYS A 198 9.76 -20.59 9.09
C LYS A 198 10.91 -20.20 8.17
N THR A 199 10.78 -20.43 6.86
CA THR A 199 11.80 -20.06 5.88
C THR A 199 11.96 -18.55 5.81
N THR A 200 10.87 -17.81 5.66
CA THR A 200 10.95 -16.34 5.47
C THR A 200 11.48 -15.61 6.69
N LEU A 201 11.04 -16.00 7.89
CA LEU A 201 11.49 -15.38 9.14
C LEU A 201 12.94 -15.77 9.49
N SER A 202 13.37 -16.99 9.16
CA SER A 202 14.79 -17.38 9.26
C SER A 202 15.67 -16.53 8.35
N ASP A 203 15.24 -16.27 7.11
CA ASP A 203 15.96 -15.40 6.19
C ASP A 203 16.00 -13.95 6.67
N TYR A 204 14.90 -13.44 7.24
CA TYR A 204 14.88 -12.11 7.87
C TYR A 204 15.99 -11.96 8.92
N LEU A 205 16.20 -12.96 9.78
CA LEU A 205 17.26 -12.94 10.79
C LEU A 205 18.68 -12.94 10.19
N GLN A 206 18.85 -13.43 8.97
CA GLN A 206 20.13 -13.37 8.25
C GLN A 206 20.35 -12.01 7.60
N LEU A 207 19.28 -11.38 7.12
CA LEU A 207 19.28 -10.07 6.50
C LEU A 207 19.40 -8.93 7.53
N SER A 208 18.78 -9.10 8.71
CA SER A 208 18.74 -8.11 9.80
C SER A 208 19.65 -8.52 10.96
N LYS A 209 20.89 -7.98 10.96
CA LYS A 209 21.92 -8.32 11.97
C LYS A 209 21.55 -7.87 13.38
N ASP A 210 20.85 -6.75 13.51
CA ASP A 210 20.51 -6.09 14.77
C ASP A 210 19.02 -6.22 15.10
N CYS A 211 18.48 -7.44 15.06
CA CYS A 211 17.08 -7.72 15.38
C CYS A 211 16.82 -7.64 16.90
N HIS A 212 15.86 -6.82 17.31
CA HIS A 212 15.46 -6.60 18.69
C HIS A 212 15.01 -7.92 19.35
N PRO A 213 15.35 -8.21 20.62
CA PRO A 213 15.06 -9.52 21.24
C PRO A 213 13.60 -9.95 21.17
N GLU A 214 12.66 -9.02 21.34
CA GLU A 214 11.22 -9.33 21.29
C GLU A 214 10.74 -9.64 19.87
N VAL A 215 11.29 -8.96 18.84
CA VAL A 215 10.97 -9.25 17.43
C VAL A 215 11.66 -10.54 16.99
N ARG A 216 12.87 -10.81 17.50
CA ARG A 216 13.57 -12.07 17.28
C ARG A 216 12.76 -13.27 17.75
N ALA A 217 12.07 -13.18 18.89
CA ALA A 217 11.19 -14.25 19.38
C ALA A 217 10.08 -14.58 18.37
N ILE A 218 9.54 -13.56 17.67
CA ILE A 218 8.59 -13.74 16.58
C ILE A 218 9.25 -14.38 15.37
N ALA A 219 10.41 -13.87 14.96
CA ALA A 219 11.14 -14.41 13.81
C ALA A 219 11.63 -15.86 14.02
N GLU A 220 11.85 -16.27 15.26
CA GLU A 220 12.14 -17.66 15.66
C GLU A 220 10.87 -18.53 15.74
N CYS A 221 9.71 -18.01 15.35
CA CYS A 221 8.43 -18.70 15.31
C CYS A 221 7.97 -19.25 16.68
N GLN A 222 8.34 -18.59 17.79
CA GLN A 222 7.98 -19.06 19.14
C GLN A 222 6.46 -19.11 19.38
N PHE A 223 5.68 -18.38 18.59
CA PHE A 223 4.23 -18.38 18.64
C PHE A 223 3.59 -19.70 18.15
N PHE A 224 4.28 -20.54 17.40
CA PHE A 224 3.70 -21.78 16.85
C PHE A 224 3.19 -22.74 17.95
N SER A 225 3.82 -22.73 19.12
CA SER A 225 3.47 -23.60 20.24
C SER A 225 2.56 -22.94 21.28
N LYS A 226 2.20 -21.67 21.09
CA LYS A 226 1.37 -20.91 22.02
C LYS A 226 -0.10 -21.32 21.91
N SER A 227 -0.78 -21.38 23.04
CA SER A 227 -2.24 -21.55 23.07
C SER A 227 -2.94 -20.21 22.89
N ARG A 228 -4.22 -20.25 22.51
CA ARG A 228 -5.02 -19.03 22.34
C ARG A 228 -4.98 -18.15 23.60
N GLU A 229 -5.01 -18.73 24.80
CA GLU A 229 -5.04 -17.99 26.06
C GLU A 229 -3.78 -17.12 26.26
N SER A 230 -2.64 -17.54 25.72
CA SER A 230 -1.36 -16.83 25.81
C SER A 230 -1.12 -15.77 24.73
N ILE A 231 -2.06 -15.65 23.78
CA ILE A 231 -2.00 -14.70 22.67
C ILE A 231 -2.87 -13.49 22.99
N HIS A 232 -2.31 -12.30 22.81
CA HIS A 232 -2.98 -11.03 23.07
C HIS A 232 -2.78 -10.07 21.90
N GLY A 233 -3.86 -9.71 21.21
CA GLY A 233 -3.85 -8.68 20.18
C GLY A 233 -4.03 -7.30 20.81
N THR A 234 -2.95 -6.66 21.22
CA THR A 234 -2.97 -5.33 21.88
C THR A 234 -2.34 -4.27 20.99
N GLY A 235 -2.43 -3.00 21.39
CA GLY A 235 -1.72 -1.87 20.74
C GLY A 235 -0.20 -1.96 20.74
N TYR A 236 0.39 -2.94 21.43
CA TYR A 236 1.82 -3.20 21.38
C TYR A 236 2.21 -4.00 20.14
N VAL A 237 3.04 -3.42 19.27
CA VAL A 237 3.35 -3.95 17.93
C VAL A 237 3.83 -5.40 17.90
N VAL A 238 4.64 -5.83 18.86
CA VAL A 238 5.13 -7.22 18.92
C VAL A 238 3.97 -8.17 19.22
N ALA A 239 3.07 -7.79 20.12
CA ALA A 239 1.92 -8.60 20.48
C ALA A 239 0.89 -8.69 19.34
N SER A 240 0.62 -7.59 18.64
CA SER A 240 -0.28 -7.59 17.49
C SER A 240 0.28 -8.41 16.32
N LEU A 241 1.59 -8.26 16.01
CA LEU A 241 2.25 -9.10 14.99
C LEU A 241 2.21 -10.58 15.37
N GLU A 242 2.53 -10.91 16.62
CA GLU A 242 2.45 -12.28 17.13
C GLU A 242 1.05 -12.87 16.97
N ALA A 243 0.03 -12.12 17.39
CA ALA A 243 -1.36 -12.53 17.33
C ALA A 243 -1.82 -12.77 15.90
N ALA A 244 -1.48 -11.87 14.96
CA ALA A 244 -1.82 -12.03 13.55
C ALA A 244 -1.16 -13.27 12.92
N LEU A 245 0.14 -13.48 13.16
CA LEU A 245 0.85 -14.66 12.65
C LEU A 245 0.34 -15.96 13.29
N TRP A 246 0.01 -15.93 14.59
CA TRP A 246 -0.61 -17.05 15.27
C TRP A 246 -1.98 -17.41 14.67
N CYS A 247 -2.83 -16.41 14.42
CA CYS A 247 -4.14 -16.63 13.77
C CYS A 247 -3.97 -17.18 12.35
N PHE A 248 -2.96 -16.69 11.62
CA PHE A 248 -2.62 -17.19 10.29
C PHE A 248 -2.20 -18.66 10.29
N VAL A 249 -1.47 -19.14 11.30
CA VAL A 249 -1.11 -20.56 11.41
C VAL A 249 -2.26 -21.42 11.92
N ASN A 250 -3.14 -20.88 12.78
CA ASN A 250 -4.20 -21.64 13.47
C ASN A 250 -5.60 -21.51 12.83
N SER A 251 -5.67 -21.22 11.53
CA SER A 251 -6.92 -21.15 10.76
C SER A 251 -6.78 -21.89 9.43
N ASP A 252 -7.87 -22.30 8.79
CA ASP A 252 -7.80 -23.01 7.49
C ASP A 252 -8.27 -22.16 6.30
N SER A 253 -8.90 -21.02 6.57
CA SER A 253 -9.43 -20.10 5.57
C SER A 253 -9.21 -18.64 5.99
N PHE A 254 -9.39 -17.71 5.04
CA PHE A 254 -9.38 -16.28 5.36
C PHE A 254 -10.45 -15.93 6.40
N GLU A 255 -11.69 -16.43 6.23
CA GLU A 255 -12.81 -16.15 7.12
C GLU A 255 -12.54 -16.61 8.55
N ASP A 256 -12.09 -17.86 8.71
CA ASP A 256 -11.82 -18.43 10.03
C ASP A 256 -10.71 -17.66 10.75
N GLY A 257 -9.63 -17.32 10.04
CA GLY A 257 -8.51 -16.59 10.63
C GLY A 257 -8.84 -15.13 10.95
N ALA A 258 -9.64 -14.46 10.11
CA ALA A 258 -10.08 -13.08 10.37
C ALA A 258 -11.00 -13.03 11.58
N LEU A 259 -11.96 -13.97 11.68
CA LEU A 259 -12.81 -14.09 12.86
C LEU A 259 -11.99 -14.47 14.10
N LEU A 260 -11.00 -15.35 13.97
CA LEU A 260 -10.12 -15.71 15.08
C LEU A 260 -9.34 -14.49 15.60
N ALA A 261 -8.79 -13.68 14.71
CA ALA A 261 -8.07 -12.45 15.03
C ALA A 261 -8.99 -11.40 15.69
N ALA A 262 -10.14 -11.09 15.09
CA ALA A 262 -11.10 -10.14 15.64
C ALA A 262 -11.63 -10.59 17.02
N ASN A 263 -11.85 -11.89 17.21
CA ASN A 263 -12.29 -12.44 18.49
C ASN A 263 -11.20 -12.52 19.57
N LEU A 264 -9.98 -12.05 19.32
CA LEU A 264 -9.02 -11.82 20.41
C LEU A 264 -9.39 -10.59 21.25
N GLY A 265 -10.25 -9.69 20.76
CA GLY A 265 -10.64 -8.48 21.49
C GLY A 265 -9.47 -7.53 21.66
N ASP A 266 -9.53 -6.70 22.70
CA ASP A 266 -8.56 -5.66 23.02
C ASP A 266 -8.36 -4.69 21.85
N ASP A 267 -7.32 -4.86 21.03
CA ASP A 267 -7.04 -4.10 19.82
C ASP A 267 -7.37 -4.97 18.59
N ALA A 268 -8.67 -5.17 18.40
CA ALA A 268 -9.25 -6.22 17.56
C ALA A 268 -9.23 -5.89 16.06
N ASP A 269 -9.52 -4.64 15.70
CA ASP A 269 -9.34 -4.10 14.34
C ASP A 269 -7.90 -4.25 13.88
N THR A 270 -6.94 -3.70 14.63
CA THR A 270 -5.55 -3.71 14.17
C THR A 270 -5.01 -5.13 14.05
N THR A 271 -5.34 -6.00 15.01
CA THR A 271 -4.93 -7.41 14.95
C THR A 271 -5.53 -8.11 13.73
N ALA A 272 -6.82 -7.87 13.44
CA ALA A 272 -7.49 -8.45 12.28
C ALA A 272 -7.01 -7.83 10.95
N ALA A 273 -6.65 -6.55 10.90
CA ALA A 273 -6.08 -5.88 9.74
C ALA A 273 -4.68 -6.40 9.41
N ILE A 274 -3.81 -6.59 10.41
CA ILE A 274 -2.49 -7.20 10.23
C ILE A 274 -2.62 -8.64 9.73
N PHE A 275 -3.52 -9.43 10.32
CA PHE A 275 -3.84 -10.76 9.79
C PHE A 275 -4.32 -10.67 8.34
N GLY A 276 -5.24 -9.74 8.05
CA GLY A 276 -5.90 -9.56 6.77
C GLY A 276 -4.93 -9.24 5.64
N GLN A 277 -3.93 -8.40 5.90
CA GLN A 277 -2.83 -8.11 4.97
C GLN A 277 -2.11 -9.38 4.51
N LEU A 278 -1.69 -10.23 5.47
CA LEU A 278 -0.93 -11.45 5.19
C LEU A 278 -1.81 -12.54 4.57
N ALA A 279 -2.94 -12.81 5.21
CA ALA A 279 -3.87 -13.86 4.78
C ALA A 279 -4.47 -13.53 3.42
N GLY A 280 -4.79 -12.26 3.16
CA GLY A 280 -5.23 -11.79 1.86
C GLY A 280 -4.18 -11.98 0.77
N ALA A 281 -2.91 -11.69 1.06
CA ALA A 281 -1.80 -11.98 0.16
C ALA A 281 -1.54 -13.48 -0.04
N TYR A 282 -1.87 -14.32 0.94
CA TYR A 282 -1.67 -15.77 0.86
C TYR A 282 -2.78 -16.47 0.08
N TYR A 283 -4.04 -16.23 0.46
CA TYR A 283 -5.22 -16.88 -0.11
C TYR A 283 -5.73 -16.21 -1.39
N GLY A 284 -5.45 -14.92 -1.57
CA GLY A 284 -5.96 -14.10 -2.68
C GLY A 284 -7.35 -13.51 -2.44
N ALA A 285 -7.71 -12.50 -3.24
CA ALA A 285 -8.93 -11.71 -3.09
C ALA A 285 -10.22 -12.55 -3.08
N SER A 286 -10.28 -13.62 -3.89
CA SER A 286 -11.47 -14.48 -3.99
C SER A 286 -11.74 -15.31 -2.73
N ALA A 287 -10.76 -15.42 -1.82
CA ALA A 287 -10.92 -16.15 -0.56
C ALA A 287 -11.59 -15.31 0.54
N ILE A 288 -11.60 -13.99 0.39
CA ILE A 288 -12.33 -13.10 1.29
C ILE A 288 -13.84 -13.36 1.06
N PRO A 289 -14.66 -13.61 2.11
CA PRO A 289 -16.08 -13.88 1.92
C PRO A 289 -16.78 -12.83 1.07
N SER A 290 -17.49 -13.25 0.02
CA SER A 290 -18.20 -12.33 -0.88
C SER A 290 -19.22 -11.45 -0.13
N LYS A 291 -19.84 -11.99 0.94
CA LYS A 291 -20.72 -11.26 1.85
C LYS A 291 -20.04 -10.09 2.58
N TRP A 292 -18.72 -10.14 2.76
CA TRP A 292 -17.94 -9.06 3.37
C TRP A 292 -17.52 -8.06 2.31
N GLN A 293 -17.01 -8.53 1.16
CA GLN A 293 -16.65 -7.66 0.04
C GLN A 293 -17.82 -6.77 -0.40
N LEU A 294 -19.04 -7.32 -0.48
CA LEU A 294 -20.25 -6.56 -0.84
C LEU A 294 -20.65 -5.47 0.16
N LYS A 295 -20.22 -5.59 1.43
CA LYS A 295 -20.47 -4.59 2.48
C LYS A 295 -19.34 -3.58 2.60
N LEU A 296 -18.12 -3.98 2.22
CA LEU A 296 -16.91 -3.24 2.48
C LEU A 296 -16.95 -1.86 1.81
N ALA A 297 -16.81 -0.81 2.62
CA ALA A 297 -16.77 0.55 2.11
C ALA A 297 -15.57 0.69 1.16
N TRP A 298 -15.81 1.28 -0.01
CA TRP A 298 -14.79 1.57 -1.02
C TRP A 298 -14.05 0.34 -1.57
N GLU A 299 -14.67 -0.84 -1.56
CA GLU A 299 -14.09 -2.08 -2.11
C GLU A 299 -13.44 -1.86 -3.49
N SER A 300 -14.20 -1.30 -4.46
CA SER A 300 -13.67 -1.05 -5.81
C SER A 300 -12.46 -0.11 -5.82
N GLN A 301 -12.47 0.94 -4.99
CA GLN A 301 -11.35 1.88 -4.92
C GLN A 301 -10.12 1.21 -4.31
N ILE A 302 -10.28 0.40 -3.26
CA ILE A 302 -9.18 -0.35 -2.64
C ILE A 302 -8.60 -1.36 -3.63
N SER A 303 -9.46 -2.05 -4.39
CA SER A 303 -9.08 -2.96 -5.47
C SER A 303 -8.29 -2.25 -6.57
N ASP A 304 -8.77 -1.10 -7.05
CA ASP A 304 -8.08 -0.28 -8.06
C ASP A 304 -6.72 0.23 -7.55
N THR A 305 -6.65 0.63 -6.27
CA THR A 305 -5.40 1.04 -5.62
C THR A 305 -4.38 -0.10 -5.59
N ALA A 306 -4.81 -1.34 -5.26
CA ALA A 306 -3.92 -2.50 -5.31
C ALA A 306 -3.39 -2.76 -6.72
N MET A 307 -4.25 -2.61 -7.73
CA MET A 307 -3.88 -2.76 -9.14
C MET A 307 -2.89 -1.70 -9.60
N TRP A 308 -3.08 -0.45 -9.18
CA TRP A 308 -2.12 0.63 -9.46
C TRP A 308 -0.76 0.40 -8.81
N LEU A 309 -0.72 -0.04 -7.56
CA LEU A 309 0.55 -0.31 -6.86
C LEU A 309 1.33 -1.44 -7.55
N LEU A 310 0.65 -2.53 -7.92
CA LEU A 310 1.30 -3.72 -8.48
C LEU A 310 1.62 -3.58 -9.98
N GLN A 311 0.68 -3.06 -10.77
CA GLN A 311 0.74 -3.17 -12.22
C GLN A 311 1.23 -1.91 -12.93
N ARG A 312 1.47 -0.80 -12.22
CA ARG A 312 2.05 0.38 -12.86
C ARG A 312 3.37 0.01 -13.55
N PRO A 313 3.77 0.76 -14.59
CA PRO A 313 5.13 0.64 -15.11
C PRO A 313 6.14 0.95 -14.01
N THR A 314 7.20 0.15 -13.93
CA THR A 314 8.29 0.36 -12.97
C THR A 314 9.01 1.67 -13.25
N ASN A 315 9.66 2.24 -12.23
CA ASN A 315 10.43 3.47 -12.43
C ASN A 315 11.56 3.29 -13.45
N GLN A 316 12.12 2.08 -13.55
CA GLN A 316 13.15 1.78 -14.55
C GLN A 316 12.57 1.79 -15.97
N GLN A 317 11.44 1.11 -16.21
CA GLN A 317 10.74 1.14 -17.50
C GLN A 317 10.39 2.58 -17.93
N VAL A 318 9.94 3.41 -16.99
CA VAL A 318 9.63 4.82 -17.27
C VAL A 318 10.92 5.61 -17.58
N LYS A 319 12.02 5.39 -16.85
CA LYS A 319 13.33 6.03 -17.12
C LYS A 319 13.86 5.66 -18.51
N ASP A 320 13.76 4.39 -18.89
CA ASP A 320 14.24 3.89 -20.18
C ASP A 320 13.42 4.50 -21.32
N PHE A 321 12.09 4.50 -21.20
CA PHE A 321 11.19 5.15 -22.16
C PHE A 321 11.47 6.66 -22.30
N VAL A 322 11.60 7.38 -21.18
CA VAL A 322 11.87 8.83 -21.18
C VAL A 322 13.23 9.13 -21.83
N SER A 323 14.23 8.28 -21.59
CA SER A 323 15.57 8.43 -22.18
C SER A 323 15.54 8.23 -23.69
N GLU A 324 14.86 7.18 -24.17
CA GLU A 324 14.71 6.92 -25.61
C GLU A 324 13.92 8.04 -26.30
N LEU A 325 12.78 8.44 -25.72
CA LEU A 325 11.97 9.54 -26.26
C LEU A 325 12.76 10.85 -26.34
N SER A 326 13.61 11.15 -25.36
CA SER A 326 14.45 12.35 -25.36
C SER A 326 15.38 12.40 -26.58
N VAL A 327 16.01 11.26 -26.94
CA VAL A 327 16.89 11.15 -28.11
C VAL A 327 16.13 11.42 -29.41
N HIS A 328 14.91 10.91 -29.55
CA HIS A 328 14.09 11.15 -30.74
C HIS A 328 13.67 12.62 -30.88
N ILE A 329 13.29 13.26 -29.78
CA ILE A 329 12.89 14.68 -29.77
C ILE A 329 14.08 15.60 -30.10
N GLU A 330 15.27 15.32 -29.56
CA GLU A 330 16.48 16.11 -29.85
C GLU A 330 16.91 16.05 -31.33
N ARG A 331 16.69 14.90 -31.99
CA ARG A 331 17.00 14.72 -33.42
C ARG A 331 16.03 15.45 -34.35
N GLN A 332 14.96 16.04 -33.82
CA GLN A 332 13.87 16.67 -34.57
C GLN A 332 13.31 15.75 -35.66
N ASP A 333 13.08 14.48 -35.32
CA ASP A 333 12.52 13.50 -36.23
C ASP A 333 11.16 12.99 -35.72
N PRO A 334 10.07 13.78 -35.79
CA PRO A 334 8.75 13.37 -35.31
C PRO A 334 8.11 12.31 -36.21
N ALA A 335 8.53 12.21 -37.48
CA ALA A 335 7.93 11.33 -38.48
C ALA A 335 8.25 9.84 -38.21
N ASP A 336 9.38 9.57 -37.55
CA ASP A 336 9.83 8.22 -37.20
C ASP A 336 9.51 7.82 -35.74
N ILE A 337 8.87 8.68 -34.94
CA ILE A 337 8.49 8.32 -33.57
C ILE A 337 7.26 7.41 -33.59
N ALA A 338 7.51 6.10 -33.67
CA ALA A 338 6.52 5.08 -33.37
C ALA A 338 6.28 5.01 -31.85
N LEU A 339 5.80 6.11 -31.23
CA LEU A 339 5.60 6.26 -29.78
C LEU A 339 4.76 5.11 -29.21
N TYR A 340 3.82 4.61 -30.01
CA TYR A 340 3.03 3.44 -29.65
C TYR A 340 3.87 2.17 -29.51
N SER A 341 4.72 1.88 -30.49
CA SER A 341 5.66 0.74 -30.43
C SER A 341 6.64 0.91 -29.27
N MET A 342 7.21 2.10 -29.10
CA MET A 342 8.14 2.39 -28.00
C MET A 342 7.46 2.22 -26.63
N ALA A 343 6.27 2.79 -26.43
CA ALA A 343 5.53 2.63 -25.17
C ALA A 343 5.14 1.18 -24.90
N TYR A 344 4.93 0.37 -25.95
CA TYR A 344 4.69 -1.06 -25.85
C TYR A 344 5.97 -1.83 -25.52
N GLU A 345 7.10 -1.49 -26.14
CA GLU A 345 8.42 -2.10 -25.91
C GLU A 345 8.96 -1.84 -24.50
N HIS A 346 8.60 -0.70 -23.91
CA HIS A 346 8.91 -0.33 -22.51
C HIS A 346 7.81 -0.73 -21.52
N ASP A 347 6.85 -1.57 -21.91
CA ASP A 347 5.77 -2.09 -21.06
C ASP A 347 4.92 -1.01 -20.35
N LEU A 348 4.77 0.17 -20.95
CA LEU A 348 3.97 1.24 -20.34
C LEU A 348 2.45 1.04 -20.53
N MET A 349 2.05 0.18 -21.46
CA MET A 349 0.68 0.03 -21.97
C MET A 349 -0.14 -1.06 -21.23
N VAL A 350 -0.23 -0.98 -19.91
CA VAL A 350 -0.89 -2.00 -19.08
C VAL A 350 -2.41 -1.98 -19.27
N THR A 351 -3.07 -3.15 -19.29
CA THR A 351 -4.48 -3.27 -19.69
C THR A 351 -5.49 -3.03 -18.58
N HIS A 352 -5.12 -3.24 -17.33
CA HIS A 352 -6.04 -3.19 -16.20
C HIS A 352 -6.01 -1.88 -15.41
N ILE A 353 -5.22 -0.91 -15.86
CA ILE A 353 -5.17 0.43 -15.29
C ILE A 353 -6.07 1.37 -16.11
N ASP A 354 -6.97 2.07 -15.43
CA ASP A 354 -7.70 3.18 -16.02
C ASP A 354 -6.83 4.45 -16.03
N TYR A 355 -6.09 4.62 -17.14
CA TYR A 355 -5.30 5.83 -17.40
C TYR A 355 -6.14 7.07 -17.71
N ASN A 356 -7.45 6.96 -17.85
CA ASN A 356 -8.32 8.12 -18.06
C ASN A 356 -8.89 8.68 -16.75
N ALA A 357 -8.79 7.92 -15.64
CA ALA A 357 -9.36 8.31 -14.35
C ALA A 357 -9.01 9.75 -13.92
N PRO A 358 -7.76 10.24 -14.03
CA PRO A 358 -7.42 11.62 -13.66
C PRO A 358 -8.08 12.71 -14.53
N PHE A 359 -8.62 12.34 -15.69
CA PHE A 359 -9.20 13.26 -16.67
C PHE A 359 -10.73 13.24 -16.74
N TYR A 360 -11.42 12.39 -15.97
CA TYR A 360 -12.89 12.42 -15.93
C TYR A 360 -13.44 13.67 -15.24
N VAL A 361 -12.66 14.27 -14.34
CA VAL A 361 -13.05 15.47 -13.58
C VAL A 361 -12.63 16.76 -14.30
N ASN A 362 -11.63 16.68 -15.19
CA ASN A 362 -11.06 17.82 -15.90
C ASN A 362 -11.38 17.69 -17.40
N ASP A 363 -12.33 18.51 -17.86
CA ASP A 363 -12.84 18.53 -19.23
C ASP A 363 -11.71 18.63 -20.27
N ILE A 364 -11.82 17.83 -21.33
CA ILE A 364 -10.78 17.56 -22.33
C ILE A 364 -10.38 18.81 -23.14
N ASP A 365 -11.23 19.83 -23.16
CA ASP A 365 -11.01 21.10 -23.86
C ASP A 365 -10.44 22.22 -22.97
N ALA A 366 -10.15 21.93 -21.69
CA ALA A 366 -9.86 22.95 -20.67
C ALA A 366 -8.39 23.07 -20.23
N PHE A 367 -7.40 22.56 -20.97
CA PHE A 367 -6.02 23.03 -20.79
C PHE A 367 -5.83 24.38 -21.48
N THR A 368 -6.51 25.42 -21.00
CA THR A 368 -6.15 26.80 -21.36
C THR A 368 -4.70 27.13 -20.95
N ASP A 369 -4.14 26.37 -20.00
CA ASP A 369 -2.71 26.42 -19.61
C ASP A 369 -2.16 25.03 -19.23
N PHE A 370 -1.59 24.32 -20.22
CA PHE A 370 -0.94 23.01 -20.01
C PHE A 370 0.27 23.08 -19.08
N GLU A 371 1.01 24.19 -19.07
CA GLU A 371 2.19 24.36 -18.18
C GLU A 371 1.76 24.45 -16.73
N ALA A 372 0.72 25.26 -16.45
CA ALA A 372 0.17 25.37 -15.11
C ALA A 372 -0.31 24.01 -14.58
N TRP A 373 -0.88 23.16 -15.44
CA TRP A 373 -1.22 21.79 -15.06
C TRP A 373 0.01 20.92 -14.80
N LEU A 374 1.02 20.91 -15.69
CA LEU A 374 2.24 20.09 -15.50
C LEU A 374 2.96 20.38 -14.19
N HIS A 375 2.97 21.64 -13.78
CA HIS A 375 3.58 22.05 -12.52
C HIS A 375 2.92 21.42 -11.28
N GLN A 376 1.65 21.05 -11.38
CA GLN A 376 0.86 20.42 -10.31
C GLN A 376 0.68 18.92 -10.52
N ALA A 377 0.88 18.44 -11.76
CA ALA A 377 0.70 17.05 -12.15
C ALA A 377 1.60 16.13 -11.34
N SER A 378 0.99 15.05 -10.84
CA SER A 378 1.67 13.97 -10.14
C SER A 378 2.47 13.09 -11.12
N PHE A 379 3.22 12.13 -10.58
CA PHE A 379 3.85 11.08 -11.38
C PHE A 379 2.80 10.26 -12.14
N ARG A 380 1.72 9.87 -11.44
CA ARG A 380 0.58 9.16 -12.03
C ARG A 380 -0.06 9.95 -13.15
N ASP A 381 -0.32 11.25 -12.93
CA ASP A 381 -0.91 12.14 -13.92
C ASP A 381 -0.08 12.20 -15.21
N CYS A 382 1.24 12.31 -15.05
CA CYS A 382 2.16 12.37 -16.19
C CYS A 382 2.17 11.04 -16.98
N ILE A 383 2.19 9.90 -16.29
CA ILE A 383 2.07 8.58 -16.94
C ILE A 383 0.73 8.46 -17.67
N CYS A 384 -0.38 8.83 -17.01
CA CYS A 384 -1.72 8.80 -17.60
C CYS A 384 -1.82 9.66 -18.86
N TRP A 385 -1.27 10.88 -18.81
CA TRP A 385 -1.25 11.77 -19.96
C TRP A 385 -0.50 11.17 -21.16
N MET A 386 0.69 10.61 -20.93
CA MET A 386 1.47 9.99 -21.99
C MET A 386 0.79 8.77 -22.59
N ILE A 387 0.25 7.88 -21.76
CA ILE A 387 -0.48 6.69 -22.26
C ILE A 387 -1.74 7.09 -23.02
N ARG A 388 -2.45 8.11 -22.55
CA ARG A 388 -3.60 8.65 -23.26
C ARG A 388 -3.22 9.23 -24.62
N LEU A 389 -2.13 10.00 -24.69
CA LEU A 389 -1.59 10.52 -25.95
C LEU A 389 -1.29 9.38 -26.93
N VAL A 390 -0.58 8.35 -26.46
CA VAL A 390 -0.26 7.14 -27.22
C VAL A 390 -1.49 6.39 -27.72
N ARG A 391 -2.51 6.23 -26.86
CA ARG A 391 -3.77 5.56 -27.23
C ARG A 391 -4.58 6.38 -28.24
N THR A 392 -4.55 7.71 -28.15
CA THR A 392 -5.31 8.61 -29.01
C THR A 392 -4.79 8.59 -30.45
N GLU A 393 -3.46 8.50 -30.65
CA GLU A 393 -2.86 8.40 -31.98
C GLU A 393 -3.44 7.23 -32.80
N ARG A 394 -3.78 6.11 -32.15
CA ARG A 394 -4.39 4.96 -32.84
C ARG A 394 -5.70 5.27 -33.54
N PHE A 395 -6.40 6.32 -33.11
CA PHE A 395 -7.69 6.70 -33.64
C PHE A 395 -7.58 7.99 -34.47
N TRP A 396 -6.65 8.88 -34.13
CA TRP A 396 -6.53 10.22 -34.69
C TRP A 396 -5.06 10.47 -35.06
N ASP A 397 -4.74 10.31 -36.35
CA ASP A 397 -3.39 10.48 -36.88
C ASP A 397 -2.86 11.91 -36.66
N GLY A 398 -1.59 12.03 -36.26
CA GLY A 398 -0.89 13.31 -36.13
C GLY A 398 -1.11 14.04 -34.80
N VAL A 399 -1.79 13.42 -33.83
CA VAL A 399 -1.98 13.99 -32.49
C VAL A 399 -0.63 14.06 -31.75
N ILE A 400 0.20 13.03 -31.84
CA ILE A 400 1.56 13.03 -31.28
C ILE A 400 2.41 14.10 -31.96
N GLU A 401 2.42 14.14 -33.29
CA GLU A 401 3.20 15.13 -34.03
C GLU A 401 2.79 16.56 -33.64
N SER A 402 1.49 16.81 -33.51
CA SER A 402 0.94 18.09 -33.02
C SER A 402 1.45 18.45 -31.62
N ASN A 403 1.45 17.48 -30.69
CA ASN A 403 1.93 17.67 -29.32
C ASN A 403 3.46 17.82 -29.21
N ILE A 404 4.21 17.29 -30.16
CA ILE A 404 5.65 17.54 -30.29
C ILE A 404 5.87 18.97 -30.82
N ARG A 405 5.20 19.33 -31.92
CA ARG A 405 5.34 20.66 -32.56
C ARG A 405 4.91 21.81 -31.64
N ASN A 406 3.88 21.62 -30.83
CA ASN A 406 3.42 22.63 -29.86
C ASN A 406 4.23 22.62 -28.55
N GLY A 407 5.24 21.76 -28.43
CA GLY A 407 6.16 21.67 -27.29
C GLY A 407 5.61 20.92 -26.06
N SER A 408 4.41 20.34 -26.11
CA SER A 408 3.81 19.66 -24.96
C SER A 408 4.59 18.41 -24.55
N VAL A 409 5.07 17.60 -25.50
CA VAL A 409 5.91 16.43 -25.20
C VAL A 409 7.25 16.84 -24.58
N THR A 410 7.88 17.92 -25.06
CA THR A 410 9.14 18.43 -24.49
C THR A 410 8.96 18.92 -23.05
N ARG A 411 7.86 19.64 -22.77
CA ARG A 411 7.53 20.09 -21.42
C ARG A 411 7.26 18.92 -20.48
N TRP A 412 6.53 17.92 -20.97
CA TRP A 412 6.30 16.66 -20.26
C TRP A 412 7.61 15.93 -19.93
N LEU A 413 8.53 15.80 -20.90
CA LEU A 413 9.84 15.17 -20.70
C LEU A 413 10.64 15.86 -19.59
N ASN A 414 10.70 17.19 -19.62
CA ASN A 414 11.39 17.98 -18.60
C ASN A 414 10.79 17.74 -17.20
N ASN A 415 9.47 17.68 -17.11
CA ASN A 415 8.79 17.38 -15.86
C ASN A 415 9.04 15.94 -15.38
N MET A 416 9.04 14.96 -16.29
CA MET A 416 9.33 13.56 -15.95
C MET A 416 10.76 13.37 -15.48
N HIS A 417 11.75 13.99 -16.11
CA HIS A 417 13.14 13.99 -15.63
C HIS A 417 13.25 14.55 -14.21
N ARG A 418 12.50 15.63 -13.91
CA ARG A 418 12.41 16.16 -12.53
C ARG A 418 11.78 15.15 -11.58
N LEU A 419 10.66 14.53 -11.93
CA LEU A 419 9.96 13.58 -11.05
C LEU A 419 10.79 12.31 -10.82
N LEU A 420 11.47 11.79 -11.85
CA LEU A 420 12.32 10.59 -11.75
C LEU A 420 13.62 10.83 -10.97
N SER A 421 14.15 12.06 -10.99
CA SER A 421 15.37 12.39 -10.25
C SER A 421 15.14 12.56 -8.74
N LEU A 422 13.89 12.78 -8.31
CA LEU A 422 13.52 12.75 -6.88
C LEU A 422 13.62 11.34 -6.27
N HIS A 423 13.55 10.30 -7.11
CA HIS A 423 13.67 8.89 -6.72
C HIS A 423 15.07 8.34 -7.03
N GLY A 424 16.11 9.13 -6.73
CA GLY A 424 17.52 8.84 -7.05
C GLY A 424 18.00 7.48 -6.52
N GLU A 425 18.88 6.86 -7.33
CA GLU A 425 19.44 5.49 -7.32
C GLU A 425 19.53 4.73 -5.98
#